data_AF-A0A821MJG0-F1
#
_entry.id   AF-A0A821MJG0-F1
#
_cell.length_a   1.000
_cell.length_b   1.000
_cell.length_c   1.000
_cell.angle_alpha   90.00
_cell.angle_beta   90.00
_cell.angle_gamma   90.00
#
_symmetry.space_group_name_H-M   'P 1'
#
loop_
_entity.id
_entity.type
_entity.pdbx_description
1 polymer ?
#
loop_
_entity_poly.entity_id
_entity_poly.type
_entity_poly.pdbx_seq_one_letter_code
_entity_poly.pdbx_strand_id
1 'polypeptide(L)' 'DAITRSAHDFGYKCIVIHDACASRELEFNGIRVPAEHVHAAFMAAIGFAYAKTISTELFLKDKKSRD' A
#
# COMPACT_ATOMS: atom_id res chain seq x y z
N ASP A 1 -4.59 -4.79 -0.13
CA ASP A 1 -3.28 -5.43 -0.34
C ASP A 1 -3.35 -6.57 -1.38
N ALA A 2 -4.42 -7.38 -1.38
CA ALA A 2 -4.53 -8.58 -2.21
C ALA A 2 -4.29 -8.33 -3.71
N ILE A 3 -4.90 -7.30 -4.29
CA ILE A 3 -4.72 -6.96 -5.71
C ILE A 3 -3.26 -6.59 -6.01
N THR A 4 -2.58 -5.87 -5.12
CA THR A 4 -1.16 -5.52 -5.30
C THR A 4 -0.29 -6.76 -5.33
N ARG A 5 -0.54 -7.74 -4.45
CA ARG A 5 0.17 -9.02 -4.44
C ARG A 5 -0.09 -9.79 -5.73
N SER A 6 -1.35 -9.92 -6.12
CA SER A 6 -1.70 -10.61 -7.37
C SER A 6 -1.11 -9.94 -8.61
N ALA A 7 -1.13 -8.61 -8.68
CA ALA A 7 -0.51 -7.88 -9.80
C ALA A 7 1.01 -8.09 -9.85
N HIS A 8 1.68 -8.08 -8.71
CA HIS A 8 3.10 -8.45 -8.63
C HIS A 8 3.33 -9.90 -9.12
N ASP A 9 2.50 -10.85 -8.69
CA ASP A 9 2.60 -12.25 -9.10
C ASP A 9 2.37 -12.45 -10.61
N PHE A 10 1.53 -11.61 -11.22
CA PHE A 10 1.36 -11.53 -12.68
C PHE A 10 2.49 -10.78 -13.41
N GLY A 11 3.52 -10.31 -12.71
CA GLY A 11 4.69 -9.64 -13.29
C GLY A 11 4.54 -8.15 -13.55
N TYR A 12 3.48 -7.51 -13.05
CA TYR A 12 3.32 -6.06 -13.17
C TYR A 12 4.27 -5.31 -12.22
N LYS A 13 4.81 -4.17 -12.68
CA LYS A 13 5.51 -3.23 -11.79
C LYS A 13 4.48 -2.38 -11.04
N CYS A 14 4.31 -2.67 -9.76
CA CYS A 14 3.29 -2.02 -8.94
C CYS A 14 3.83 -0.79 -8.20
N ILE A 15 3.01 0.27 -8.17
CA ILE A 15 3.17 1.43 -7.30
C ILE A 15 1.90 1.51 -6.45
N VAL A 16 2.04 1.65 -5.13
CA VAL A 16 0.93 1.91 -4.21
C VAL A 16 1.06 3.31 -3.64
N ILE A 17 0.00 4.10 -3.78
CA ILE A 17 -0.09 5.45 -3.25
C ILE A 17 -0.68 5.35 -1.85
N HIS A 18 0.17 5.32 -0.82
CA HIS A 18 -0.23 4.89 0.51
C HIS A 18 -1.24 5.83 1.17
N ASP A 19 -1.09 7.14 0.98
CA ASP A 19 -1.97 8.20 1.50
C ASP A 19 -3.28 8.33 0.72
N ALA A 20 -3.44 7.60 -0.39
CA ALA A 20 -4.70 7.46 -1.13
C ALA A 20 -5.45 6.16 -0.80
N CYS A 21 -4.97 5.38 0.18
CA CYS A 21 -5.57 4.12 0.61
C CYS A 21 -6.11 4.24 2.04
N ALA A 22 -7.18 3.50 2.35
CA ALA A 22 -7.76 3.44 3.69
C ALA A 22 -7.83 2.00 4.21
N SER A 23 -7.86 1.85 5.53
CA SER A 23 -8.16 0.60 6.23
C SER A 23 -9.21 0.87 7.32
N ARG A 24 -9.60 -0.18 8.04
CA ARG A 24 -10.49 -0.13 9.20
C ARG A 24 -9.88 -0.88 10.38
N GLU A 25 -10.41 -0.64 11.57
CA GLU A 25 -10.11 -1.47 12.73
C GLU A 25 -10.47 -2.93 12.43
N LEU A 26 -9.59 -3.83 12.88
CA LEU A 26 -9.76 -5.28 12.78
C LEU A 26 -9.65 -5.91 14.17
N GLU A 27 -10.14 -7.14 14.30
CA GLU A 27 -9.98 -7.95 15.51
C GLU A 27 -9.41 -9.32 15.11
N PHE A 28 -8.47 -9.84 15.89
CA PHE A 28 -8.02 -11.22 15.78
C PHE A 28 -7.75 -11.80 17.17
N ASN A 29 -8.40 -12.92 17.51
CA ASN A 29 -8.24 -13.60 18.80
C ASN A 29 -8.44 -12.66 20.01
N GLY A 30 -9.48 -11.82 19.96
CA GLY A 30 -9.78 -10.82 21.00
C GLY A 30 -8.87 -9.59 21.02
N ILE A 31 -7.86 -9.52 20.14
CA ILE A 31 -6.97 -8.36 20.01
C ILE A 31 -7.57 -7.41 18.98
N ARG A 32 -7.97 -6.21 19.41
CA ARG A 32 -8.33 -5.11 18.52
C ARG A 32 -7.08 -4.45 17.95
N VAL A 33 -7.06 -4.26 16.63
CA VAL A 33 -5.96 -3.65 15.89
C VAL A 33 -6.49 -2.36 15.26
N PRO A 34 -6.09 -1.18 15.77
CA PRO A 34 -6.51 0.12 15.22
C PRO A 34 -6.25 0.24 13.72
N ALA A 35 -7.11 0.98 13.02
CA ALA A 35 -7.03 1.13 11.55
C ALA A 35 -5.65 1.61 11.07
N GLU A 36 -5.01 2.51 11.82
CA GLU A 36 -3.67 3.02 11.53
C GLU A 36 -2.60 1.92 11.60
N HIS A 37 -2.68 1.00 12.56
CA HIS A 37 -1.77 -0.13 12.68
C HIS A 37 -1.99 -1.15 11.56
N VAL A 38 -3.26 -1.43 11.22
CA VAL A 38 -3.58 -2.29 10.07
C VAL A 38 -2.99 -1.69 8.80
N HIS A 39 -3.25 -0.41 8.53
CA HIS A 39 -2.73 0.29 7.37
C HIS A 39 -1.20 0.27 7.32
N ALA A 40 -0.52 0.65 8.41
CA ALA A 40 0.93 0.69 8.50
C ALA A 40 1.57 -0.69 8.27
N ALA A 41 1.02 -1.75 8.89
CA ALA A 41 1.51 -3.11 8.71
C ALA A 41 1.41 -3.58 7.26
N PHE A 42 0.27 -3.33 6.61
CA PHE A 42 0.11 -3.68 5.19
C PHE A 42 1.00 -2.85 4.27
N MET A 43 1.13 -1.54 4.49
CA MET A 43 2.01 -0.69 3.67
C MET A 43 3.48 -1.08 3.81
N ALA A 44 3.92 -1.47 5.01
CA ALA A 44 5.28 -1.98 5.23
C ALA A 44 5.51 -3.30 4.48
N ALA A 45 4.58 -4.27 4.60
CA ALA A 45 4.70 -5.56 3.91
C ALA A 45 4.66 -5.43 2.38
N ILE A 46 3.75 -4.59 1.86
CA ILE A 46 3.66 -4.30 0.43
C ILE A 46 4.95 -3.62 -0.07
N GLY A 47 5.42 -2.60 0.65
CA GLY A 47 6.63 -1.85 0.30
C GLY A 47 7.91 -2.68 0.26
N PHE A 48 7.97 -3.72 1.10
CA PHE A 48 9.11 -4.62 1.16
C PHE A 48 9.17 -5.60 -0.02
N ALA A 49 8.05 -6.25 -0.37
CA ALA A 49 8.07 -7.42 -1.23
C ALA A 49 7.27 -7.32 -2.54
N TYR A 50 6.36 -6.34 -2.69
CA TYR A 50 5.37 -6.39 -3.78
C TYR A 50 5.27 -5.12 -4.63
N ALA A 51 5.51 -3.94 -4.05
CA ALA A 51 5.33 -2.68 -4.77
C ALA A 51 6.19 -1.56 -4.18
N LYS A 52 6.42 -0.52 -4.97
CA LYS A 52 6.92 0.75 -4.45
C LYS A 52 5.78 1.49 -3.74
N THR A 53 5.90 1.77 -2.45
CA THR A 53 4.96 2.62 -1.71
C THR A 53 5.44 4.08 -1.68
N ILE A 54 4.60 5.01 -2.14
CA ILE A 54 4.90 6.46 -2.17
C ILE A 54 3.67 7.30 -1.81
N SER A 55 3.88 8.57 -1.47
CA SER A 55 2.80 9.53 -1.27
C SER A 55 2.21 10.00 -2.61
N THR A 56 0.98 10.53 -2.55
CA THR A 56 0.28 11.12 -3.68
C THR A 56 1.09 12.28 -4.26
N GLU A 57 1.70 13.09 -3.39
CA GLU A 57 2.55 14.20 -3.80
C GLU A 57 3.75 13.73 -4.64
N LEU A 58 4.46 12.69 -4.20
CA LEU A 58 5.60 12.13 -4.92
C LEU A 58 5.17 11.53 -6.27
N PHE A 59 4.04 10.83 -6.30
CA PHE A 59 3.49 10.27 -7.53
C PHE A 59 3.16 11.35 -8.56
N LEU A 60 2.52 12.45 -8.14
CA LEU A 60 2.17 13.55 -9.04
C LEU A 60 3.39 14.33 -9.54
N LYS A 61 4.46 14.45 -8.73
CA LYS A 61 5.74 15.05 -9.16
C LYS A 61 6.44 14.19 -10.21
N ASP A 62 6.47 12.87 -10.02
CA ASP A 62 7.10 11.92 -10.97
C ASP A 62 6.31 11.77 -12.27
N LYS A 63 4.99 12.00 -12.26
CA LYS A 63 4.20 12.02 -13.50
C LYS A 63 4.51 13.24 -14.37
N LYS A 64 4.62 14.43 -13.75
CA LYS A 64 4.92 15.68 -14.46
C LYS A 64 6.30 15.71 -15.13
N SER A 65 7.24 14.86 -14.74
CA SER A 65 8.56 14.76 -15.38
C SER A 65 8.58 13.85 -16.62
N ARG A 66 7.49 13.11 -16.87
CA ARG A 66 7.36 12.15 -17.98
C ARG A 66 6.45 12.65 -19.11
N ASP A 67 5.73 13.74 -18.86
CA ASP A 67 4.92 14.49 -19.83
C ASP A 67 5.76 15.65 -20.41
#